data_AF-A0A7Z9QQ25-F1
#
_entry.id   AF-A0A7Z9QQ25-F1
#
_cell.length_a   1.000
_cell.length_b   1.000
_cell.length_c   1.000
_cell.angle_alpha   90.00
_cell.angle_beta   90.00
_cell.angle_gamma   90.00
#
_symmetry.space_group_name_H-M   'P 1'
#
loop_
_entity.id
_entity.type
_entity.pdbx_description
1 polymer ?
#
loop_
_entity_poly.entity_id
_entity_poly.type
_entity_poly.pdbx_seq_one_letter_code
_entity_poly.pdbx_strand_id
1 'polypeptide(L)'
;MLDGPDWGVYQPDFKVLPPFYSEEKAAAIARHAAQTKAPIAFNLLMYEDGTVSPASLKTMERIRQVVRTDAQLETVYPEPAMIEMAAAEKEDIRRMIRAVGKQPKVNKGTMLETRGTIAADKGSKAIEQWMSRYGTTIDGTQIGPFEPTDSYVTTQRDNIIYVHILDWQGKNNVSLPIIDRVLKRAYPLSDPRDNVNYVSLGWVRQEDWGLLLVVPEEFRGNPYTIFMLEIE
;
A
#
# COMPACT_ATOMS: atom_id res chain seq x y z
N MET A 1 5.56 38.83 -19.05
CA MET A 1 6.82 38.28 -18.51
C MET A 1 6.54 38.08 -17.03
N LEU A 2 6.53 36.84 -16.55
CA LEU A 2 6.20 36.54 -15.15
C LEU A 2 7.44 36.87 -14.30
N ASP A 3 7.29 37.75 -13.32
CA ASP A 3 8.32 38.16 -12.34
C ASP A 3 8.58 37.05 -11.30
N GLY A 4 8.98 35.87 -11.77
CA GLY A 4 9.41 34.78 -10.90
C GLY A 4 10.94 34.79 -10.66
N PRO A 5 11.45 33.92 -9.77
CA PRO A 5 12.88 33.80 -9.52
C PRO A 5 13.66 33.12 -10.66
N ASP A 6 14.90 33.55 -10.90
CA ASP A 6 15.77 33.18 -12.05
C ASP A 6 16.02 31.66 -12.28
N TRP A 7 15.56 30.79 -11.39
CA TRP A 7 15.77 29.34 -11.45
C TRP A 7 14.57 28.55 -11.99
N GLY A 8 13.45 29.21 -12.35
CA GLY A 8 12.24 28.52 -12.80
C GLY A 8 12.21 28.11 -14.28
N VAL A 9 11.54 26.98 -14.56
CA VAL A 9 11.32 26.40 -15.89
C VAL A 9 10.31 27.17 -16.78
N TYR A 10 9.77 28.29 -16.27
CA TYR A 10 8.76 29.12 -16.96
C TYR A 10 9.37 30.17 -17.91
N GLN A 11 10.71 30.26 -17.98
CA GLN A 11 11.34 31.16 -18.94
C GLN A 11 11.25 30.58 -20.36
N PRO A 12 10.82 31.37 -21.37
CA PRO A 12 10.64 30.89 -22.75
C PRO A 12 11.88 30.25 -23.40
N ASP A 13 13.07 30.62 -22.95
CA ASP A 13 14.38 30.15 -23.42
C ASP A 13 15.04 29.12 -22.49
N PHE A 14 14.37 28.72 -21.40
CA PHE A 14 14.91 27.76 -20.47
C PHE A 14 15.10 26.39 -21.14
N LYS A 15 16.36 25.95 -21.20
CA LYS A 15 16.71 24.63 -21.72
C LYS A 15 16.86 23.64 -20.57
N VAL A 16 15.90 22.71 -20.45
CA VAL A 16 16.04 21.55 -19.57
C VAL A 16 17.26 20.75 -20.03
N LEU A 17 18.21 20.55 -19.12
CA LEU A 17 19.43 19.79 -19.38
C LEU A 17 19.10 18.32 -19.68
N PRO A 18 19.93 17.63 -20.49
CA PRO A 18 19.75 16.21 -20.72
C PRO A 18 19.85 15.41 -19.42
N PRO A 19 19.31 14.17 -19.38
CA PRO A 19 19.48 13.29 -18.24
C PRO A 19 20.94 13.10 -17.84
N PHE A 20 21.18 12.90 -16.55
CA PHE A 20 22.51 12.68 -16.00
C PHE A 20 23.21 11.45 -16.59
N TYR A 21 22.45 10.39 -16.88
CA TYR A 21 22.95 9.19 -17.53
C TYR A 21 22.71 9.21 -19.03
N SER A 22 23.65 8.64 -19.79
CA SER A 22 23.42 8.37 -21.21
C SER A 22 22.28 7.38 -21.41
N GLU A 23 21.72 7.35 -22.63
CA GLU A 23 20.65 6.43 -23.03
C GLU A 23 21.04 4.96 -22.75
N GLU A 24 22.28 4.58 -23.08
CA GLU A 24 22.81 3.22 -22.89
C GLU A 24 22.99 2.89 -21.42
N LYS A 25 23.50 3.84 -20.62
CA LYS A 25 23.71 3.61 -19.19
C LYS A 25 22.37 3.49 -18.46
N ALA A 26 21.41 4.35 -18.78
CA ALA A 26 20.07 4.29 -18.21
C ALA A 26 19.34 3.01 -18.61
N ALA A 27 19.47 2.58 -19.87
CA ALA A 27 18.94 1.32 -20.37
C ALA A 27 19.57 0.11 -19.66
N ALA A 28 20.88 0.11 -19.43
CA ALA A 28 21.55 -0.97 -18.70
C ALA A 28 21.07 -1.08 -17.25
N ILE A 29 20.87 0.06 -16.57
CA ILE A 29 20.30 0.11 -15.21
C ILE A 29 18.89 -0.47 -15.21
N ALA A 30 18.03 -0.01 -16.14
CA ALA A 30 16.65 -0.48 -16.23
C ALA A 30 16.54 -1.98 -16.55
N ARG A 31 17.40 -2.48 -17.45
CA ARG A 31 17.50 -3.91 -17.77
C ARG A 31 17.90 -4.72 -16.55
N HIS A 32 18.94 -4.29 -15.84
CA HIS A 32 19.38 -4.98 -14.61
C HIS A 32 18.26 -5.02 -13.58
N ALA A 33 17.62 -3.89 -13.33
CA ALA A 33 16.49 -3.80 -12.40
C ALA A 33 15.32 -4.71 -12.79
N ALA A 34 14.97 -4.79 -14.08
CA ALA A 34 13.95 -5.70 -14.58
C ALA A 34 14.34 -7.18 -14.33
N GLN A 35 15.59 -7.55 -14.59
CA GLN A 35 16.10 -8.91 -14.37
C GLN A 35 16.14 -9.30 -12.89
N THR A 36 16.50 -8.37 -12.01
CA THR A 36 16.62 -8.62 -10.56
C THR A 36 15.35 -8.31 -9.77
N LYS A 37 14.27 -7.90 -10.45
CA LYS A 37 13.03 -7.40 -9.83
C LYS A 37 13.29 -6.27 -8.82
N ALA A 38 14.31 -5.44 -9.07
CA ALA A 38 14.62 -4.32 -8.22
C ALA A 38 13.76 -3.10 -8.60
N PRO A 39 13.21 -2.36 -7.63
CA PRO A 39 12.50 -1.12 -7.91
C PRO A 39 13.46 -0.06 -8.46
N ILE A 40 12.99 0.72 -9.43
CA ILE A 40 13.69 1.91 -9.93
C ILE A 40 12.77 3.12 -9.88
N ALA A 41 13.34 4.25 -9.50
CA ALA A 41 12.68 5.55 -9.56
C ALA A 41 13.46 6.47 -10.50
N PHE A 42 12.76 7.37 -11.18
CA PHE A 42 13.35 8.39 -12.02
C PHE A 42 12.66 9.73 -11.74
N ASN A 43 13.47 10.79 -11.67
CA ASN A 43 12.99 12.16 -11.60
C ASN A 43 13.05 12.76 -13.00
N LEU A 44 11.94 13.35 -13.45
CA LEU A 44 11.83 14.02 -14.73
C LEU A 44 11.44 15.47 -14.49
N LEU A 45 12.28 16.39 -14.96
CA LEU A 45 11.94 17.80 -14.99
C LEU A 45 11.04 18.08 -16.20
N MET A 46 9.92 18.74 -15.98
CA MET A 46 8.91 19.06 -17.00
C MET A 46 8.75 20.57 -17.15
N TYR A 47 8.36 20.99 -18.37
CA TYR A 47 7.87 22.32 -18.67
C TYR A 47 6.46 22.52 -18.10
N GLU A 48 6.00 23.77 -17.99
CA GLU A 48 4.66 24.08 -17.45
C GLU A 48 3.52 23.48 -18.28
N ASP A 49 3.73 23.29 -19.59
CA ASP A 49 2.76 22.65 -20.48
C ASP A 49 2.73 21.12 -20.35
N GLY A 50 3.50 20.55 -19.41
CA GLY A 50 3.62 19.13 -19.16
C GLY A 50 4.55 18.39 -20.14
N THR A 51 5.16 19.09 -21.11
CA THR A 51 6.18 18.50 -21.96
C THR A 51 7.49 18.32 -21.20
N VAL A 52 8.38 17.48 -21.70
CA VAL A 52 9.71 17.22 -21.13
C VAL A 52 10.77 17.37 -22.22
N SER A 53 12.04 17.47 -21.83
CA SER A 53 13.11 17.63 -22.83
C SER A 53 13.13 16.47 -23.85
N PRO A 54 13.42 16.72 -25.14
CA PRO A 54 13.57 15.66 -26.13
C PRO A 54 14.61 14.60 -25.76
N ALA A 55 15.69 15.00 -25.08
CA ALA A 55 16.72 14.07 -24.60
C ALA A 55 16.20 13.14 -23.49
N SER A 56 15.36 13.65 -22.59
CA SER A 56 14.68 12.85 -21.57
C SER A 56 13.71 11.85 -22.20
N LEU A 57 12.91 12.28 -23.18
CA LEU A 57 12.00 11.39 -23.91
C LEU A 57 12.75 10.26 -24.61
N LYS A 58 13.80 10.60 -25.36
CA LYS A 58 14.62 9.62 -26.07
C LYS A 58 15.22 8.57 -25.13
N THR A 59 15.68 9.01 -23.95
CA THR A 59 16.18 8.10 -22.90
C THR A 59 15.08 7.17 -22.38
N MET A 60 13.87 7.70 -22.12
CA MET A 60 12.74 6.90 -21.67
C MET A 60 12.23 5.92 -22.73
N GLU A 61 12.23 6.32 -24.01
CA GLU A 61 11.93 5.43 -25.13
C GLU A 61 12.94 4.29 -25.21
N ARG A 62 14.23 4.57 -25.03
CA ARG A 62 15.28 3.55 -25.01
C ARG A 62 15.11 2.58 -23.84
N ILE A 63 14.84 3.09 -22.64
CA ILE A 63 14.51 2.28 -21.46
C ILE A 63 13.30 1.37 -21.76
N ARG A 64 12.22 1.95 -22.30
CA ARG A 64 11.01 1.20 -22.67
C ARG A 64 11.32 0.09 -23.66
N GLN A 65 12.13 0.36 -24.69
CA GLN A 65 12.54 -0.65 -25.66
C GLN A 65 13.26 -1.80 -24.95
N VAL A 66 14.33 -1.54 -24.19
CA VAL A 66 15.12 -2.64 -23.60
C VAL A 66 14.34 -3.45 -22.57
N VAL A 67 13.51 -2.79 -21.76
CA VAL A 67 12.66 -3.47 -20.78
C VAL A 67 11.60 -4.32 -21.49
N ARG A 68 11.11 -3.92 -22.67
CA ARG A 68 10.11 -4.66 -23.44
C ARG A 68 10.70 -5.72 -24.37
N THR A 69 11.93 -5.58 -24.86
CA THR A 69 12.57 -6.55 -25.77
C THR A 69 13.16 -7.74 -25.01
N ASP A 70 13.72 -7.52 -23.82
CA ASP A 70 14.16 -8.62 -22.93
C ASP A 70 12.97 -9.29 -22.21
N ALA A 71 11.79 -8.71 -22.39
CA ALA A 71 10.53 -9.16 -21.87
C ALA A 71 9.71 -9.85 -22.95
N GLN A 72 9.69 -11.18 -22.91
CA GLN A 72 8.39 -11.88 -22.94
C GLN A 72 7.63 -11.62 -21.63
N LEU A 73 7.65 -10.40 -21.12
CA LEU A 73 6.75 -9.97 -20.07
C LEU A 73 5.54 -9.49 -20.83
N GLU A 74 4.60 -10.42 -21.05
CA GLU A 74 3.21 -10.03 -20.84
C GLU A 74 3.21 -9.14 -19.60
N THR A 75 2.62 -7.95 -19.69
CA THR A 75 2.17 -7.24 -18.49
C THR A 75 1.11 -8.11 -17.86
N VAL A 76 1.53 -9.21 -17.24
CA VAL A 76 0.81 -9.89 -16.20
C VAL A 76 0.97 -8.95 -15.02
N TYR A 77 0.15 -7.90 -15.00
CA TYR A 77 -0.51 -7.63 -13.72
C TYR A 77 -1.10 -8.98 -13.37
N PRO A 78 -0.64 -9.67 -12.31
CA PRO A 78 -1.38 -10.84 -11.89
C PRO A 78 -2.82 -10.35 -11.80
N GLU A 79 -3.73 -11.01 -12.53
CA GLU A 79 -5.15 -10.94 -12.20
C GLU A 79 -5.16 -10.98 -10.68
N PRO A 80 -5.70 -9.93 -10.02
CA PRO A 80 -5.55 -9.77 -8.60
C PRO A 80 -5.89 -11.12 -7.99
N ALA A 81 -5.01 -11.66 -7.15
CA ALA A 81 -5.24 -12.94 -6.50
C ALA A 81 -6.41 -12.75 -5.51
N MET A 82 -7.59 -12.58 -6.08
CA MET A 82 -8.87 -12.41 -5.46
C MET A 82 -9.20 -13.79 -5.00
N ILE A 83 -9.03 -14.00 -3.70
CA ILE A 83 -9.53 -15.20 -3.07
C ILE A 83 -11.04 -15.13 -3.25
N GLU A 84 -11.58 -15.96 -4.13
CA GLU A 84 -13.03 -16.09 -4.26
C GLU A 84 -13.54 -16.70 -2.96
N MET A 85 -14.41 -15.96 -2.28
CA MET A 85 -14.95 -16.34 -0.99
C MET A 85 -16.48 -16.25 -1.02
N ALA A 86 -17.13 -17.31 -0.57
CA ALA A 86 -18.57 -17.32 -0.30
C ALA A 86 -18.91 -16.38 0.87
N ALA A 87 -20.14 -15.87 0.92
CA ALA A 87 -20.58 -14.93 1.95
C ALA A 87 -20.37 -15.46 3.39
N ALA A 88 -20.57 -16.76 3.61
CA ALA A 88 -20.34 -17.41 4.89
C ALA A 88 -18.86 -17.36 5.31
N GLU A 89 -17.93 -17.60 4.37
CA GLU A 89 -16.50 -17.59 4.65
C GLU A 89 -15.98 -16.18 4.96
N LYS A 90 -16.53 -15.16 4.26
CA LYS A 90 -16.26 -13.75 4.60
C LYS A 90 -16.73 -13.46 6.02
N GLU A 91 -17.93 -13.89 6.39
CA GLU A 91 -18.47 -13.69 7.73
C GLU A 91 -17.65 -14.41 8.82
N ASP A 92 -17.10 -15.58 8.54
CA ASP A 92 -16.21 -16.27 9.47
C ASP A 92 -14.91 -15.48 9.70
N ILE A 93 -14.30 -14.92 8.66
CA ILE A 93 -13.15 -14.02 8.79
C ILE A 93 -13.52 -12.75 9.57
N ARG A 94 -14.70 -12.17 9.31
CA ARG A 94 -15.17 -10.99 10.06
C ARG A 94 -15.32 -11.31 11.54
N ARG A 95 -15.93 -12.45 11.87
CA ARG A 95 -16.11 -12.91 13.26
C ARG A 95 -14.77 -13.12 13.95
N MET A 96 -13.81 -13.71 13.23
CA MET A 96 -12.43 -13.89 13.68
C MET A 96 -11.79 -12.56 14.07
N ILE A 97 -11.76 -11.60 13.15
CA ILE A 97 -11.17 -10.28 13.37
C ILE A 97 -11.88 -9.55 14.53
N ARG A 98 -13.23 -9.60 14.59
CA ARG A 98 -13.99 -8.97 15.68
C ARG A 98 -13.70 -9.61 17.04
N ALA A 99 -13.55 -10.94 17.11
CA ALA A 99 -13.24 -11.63 18.35
C ALA A 99 -11.88 -11.16 18.92
N VAL A 100 -10.91 -10.93 18.04
CA VAL A 100 -9.59 -10.41 18.39
C VAL A 100 -9.68 -9.02 19.00
N GLY A 101 -10.40 -8.11 18.35
CA GLY A 101 -10.59 -6.76 18.86
C GLY A 101 -11.29 -6.70 20.22
N LYS A 102 -12.20 -7.65 20.49
CA LYS A 102 -13.01 -7.69 21.72
C LYS A 102 -12.29 -8.27 22.93
N GLN A 103 -11.05 -8.75 22.79
CA GLN A 103 -10.31 -9.27 23.93
C GLN A 103 -10.04 -8.15 24.95
N PRO A 104 -10.08 -8.43 26.27
CA PRO A 104 -9.87 -7.40 27.28
C PRO A 104 -8.48 -6.76 27.19
N LYS A 105 -8.41 -5.42 27.22
CA LYS A 105 -7.14 -4.64 27.22
C LYS A 105 -6.23 -4.89 28.43
N VAL A 106 -6.69 -5.64 29.43
CA VAL A 106 -5.92 -6.00 30.63
C VAL A 106 -4.66 -6.81 30.28
N ASN A 107 -4.57 -7.34 29.06
CA ASN A 107 -3.45 -8.06 28.50
C ASN A 107 -2.61 -7.23 27.50
N LYS A 108 -2.34 -5.93 27.78
CA LYS A 108 -1.32 -5.19 27.01
C LYS A 108 0.01 -5.95 27.08
N GLY A 109 0.51 -6.44 25.95
CA GLY A 109 1.73 -7.25 25.89
C GLY A 109 1.53 -8.73 25.60
N THR A 110 0.36 -9.31 25.83
CA THR A 110 0.13 -10.74 25.59
C THR A 110 -0.17 -11.00 24.12
N MET A 111 0.56 -11.92 23.50
CA MET A 111 0.29 -12.33 22.13
C MET A 111 -1.12 -12.93 22.01
N LEU A 112 -1.85 -12.50 20.98
CA LEU A 112 -3.16 -13.02 20.61
C LEU A 112 -3.00 -14.47 20.14
N GLU A 113 -3.59 -15.41 20.87
CA GLU A 113 -3.76 -16.78 20.41
C GLU A 113 -5.08 -16.90 19.64
N THR A 114 -4.97 -16.91 18.32
CA THR A 114 -6.13 -16.79 17.41
C THR A 114 -6.42 -18.06 16.63
N ARG A 115 -5.39 -18.90 16.39
CA ARG A 115 -5.57 -20.23 15.79
C ARG A 115 -6.42 -21.19 16.62
N GLY A 116 -6.46 -21.02 17.94
CA GLY A 116 -7.21 -21.90 18.86
C GLY A 116 -8.65 -21.46 19.12
N THR A 117 -8.94 -20.16 19.06
CA THR A 117 -10.24 -19.58 19.46
C THR A 117 -11.22 -19.40 18.32
N ILE A 118 -10.74 -19.33 17.07
CA ILE A 118 -11.60 -19.08 15.93
C ILE A 118 -11.61 -20.34 15.08
N ALA A 119 -12.67 -21.13 15.25
CA ALA A 119 -13.02 -22.18 14.31
C ALA A 119 -13.38 -21.54 12.96
N ALA A 120 -12.36 -21.15 12.19
CA ALA A 120 -12.47 -21.18 10.75
C ALA A 120 -12.92 -22.60 10.40
N ASP A 121 -13.93 -22.74 9.55
CA ASP A 121 -14.32 -24.05 9.05
C ASP A 121 -13.08 -24.73 8.48
N LYS A 122 -12.57 -25.76 9.18
CA LYS A 122 -11.23 -26.35 8.96
C LYS A 122 -11.09 -27.05 7.60
N GLY A 123 -12.05 -26.87 6.69
CA GLY A 123 -12.06 -27.38 5.33
C GLY A 123 -12.21 -26.33 4.23
N SER A 124 -12.34 -25.02 4.54
CA SER A 124 -12.38 -23.99 3.49
C SER A 124 -10.99 -23.62 3.00
N LYS A 125 -10.67 -24.01 1.76
CA LYS A 125 -9.44 -23.59 1.06
C LYS A 125 -9.33 -22.07 0.94
N ALA A 126 -10.45 -21.36 0.79
CA ALA A 126 -10.46 -19.91 0.66
C ALA A 126 -10.04 -19.24 1.98
N ILE A 127 -10.55 -19.73 3.11
CA ILE A 127 -10.12 -19.26 4.44
C ILE A 127 -8.66 -19.61 4.69
N GLU A 128 -8.21 -20.83 4.34
CA GLU A 128 -6.80 -21.23 4.45
C GLU A 128 -5.86 -20.32 3.65
N GLN A 129 -6.22 -20.00 2.41
CA GLN A 129 -5.47 -19.06 1.57
C GLN A 129 -5.42 -17.66 2.18
N TRP A 130 -6.55 -17.18 2.70
CA TRP A 130 -6.61 -15.88 3.35
C TRP A 130 -5.73 -15.85 4.60
N MET A 131 -5.79 -16.89 5.43
CA MET A 131 -4.95 -17.04 6.62
C MET A 131 -3.47 -17.17 6.27
N SER A 132 -3.14 -17.84 5.17
CA SER A 132 -1.75 -17.92 4.71
C SER A 132 -1.19 -16.55 4.30
N ARG A 133 -2.03 -15.66 3.75
CA ARG A 133 -1.59 -14.34 3.28
C ARG A 133 -1.63 -13.28 4.36
N TYR A 134 -2.68 -13.29 5.19
CA TYR A 134 -2.99 -12.21 6.13
C TYR A 134 -3.05 -12.65 7.58
N GLY A 135 -2.95 -13.95 7.89
CA GLY A 135 -3.06 -14.47 9.25
C GLY A 135 -2.04 -13.85 10.22
N THR A 136 -0.85 -13.45 9.73
CA THR A 136 0.17 -12.77 10.53
C THR A 136 -0.23 -11.37 11.02
N THR A 137 -1.28 -10.77 10.45
CA THR A 137 -1.87 -9.51 10.91
C THR A 137 -2.81 -9.71 12.10
N ILE A 138 -2.95 -10.95 12.58
CA ILE A 138 -3.81 -11.36 13.68
C ILE A 138 -3.01 -12.27 14.63
N ASP A 139 -2.53 -13.41 14.12
CA ASP A 139 -1.75 -14.40 14.87
C ASP A 139 -0.45 -13.77 15.38
N GLY A 140 -0.18 -13.84 16.69
CA GLY A 140 1.05 -13.29 17.27
C GLY A 140 1.13 -11.76 17.21
N THR A 141 -0.02 -11.08 17.11
CA THR A 141 -0.14 -9.63 17.35
C THR A 141 -0.66 -9.39 18.77
N GLN A 142 -0.76 -8.14 19.22
CA GLN A 142 -1.45 -7.71 20.42
C GLN A 142 -2.71 -6.92 20.03
N ILE A 143 -3.60 -6.68 20.99
CA ILE A 143 -4.73 -5.76 20.80
C ILE A 143 -4.18 -4.39 20.38
N GLY A 144 -4.72 -3.82 19.30
CA GLY A 144 -4.27 -2.54 18.78
C GLY A 144 -4.60 -1.37 19.70
N PRO A 145 -4.02 -0.19 19.44
CA PRO A 145 -4.16 0.97 20.33
C PRO A 145 -5.56 1.59 20.28
N PHE A 146 -6.31 1.38 19.19
CA PHE A 146 -7.62 1.98 18.98
C PHE A 146 -8.75 1.03 19.42
N GLU A 147 -9.76 1.57 20.09
CA GLU A 147 -10.96 0.80 20.45
C GLU A 147 -11.66 0.25 19.18
N PRO A 148 -12.08 -1.02 19.18
CA PRO A 148 -12.83 -1.58 18.07
C PRO A 148 -14.16 -0.84 17.85
N THR A 149 -14.53 -0.70 16.58
CA THR A 149 -15.83 -0.16 16.15
C THR A 149 -16.54 -1.15 15.24
N ASP A 150 -17.73 -0.79 14.75
CA ASP A 150 -18.37 -1.59 13.71
C ASP A 150 -17.64 -1.54 12.37
N SER A 151 -16.93 -0.44 12.10
CA SER A 151 -16.17 -0.22 10.87
C SER A 151 -14.79 -0.87 10.89
N TYR A 152 -14.11 -0.90 12.04
CA TYR A 152 -12.74 -1.38 12.10
C TYR A 152 -12.36 -2.06 13.41
N VAL A 153 -11.34 -2.92 13.33
CA VAL A 153 -10.60 -3.49 14.46
C VAL A 153 -9.13 -3.21 14.25
N THR A 154 -8.37 -2.99 15.33
CA THR A 154 -6.91 -2.85 15.22
C THR A 154 -6.16 -3.90 16.02
N THR A 155 -5.02 -4.29 15.47
CA THR A 155 -4.03 -5.19 16.08
C THR A 155 -2.66 -4.55 15.93
N GLN A 156 -1.72 -4.90 16.79
CA GLN A 156 -0.38 -4.31 16.76
C GLN A 156 0.70 -5.36 16.95
N ARG A 157 1.76 -5.28 16.15
CA ARG A 157 3.02 -5.98 16.39
C ARG A 157 4.14 -4.96 16.30
N ASP A 158 4.93 -4.85 17.37
CA ASP A 158 6.03 -3.88 17.46
C ASP A 158 5.57 -2.46 17.10
N ASN A 159 6.20 -1.83 16.10
CA ASN A 159 5.86 -0.51 15.58
C ASN A 159 4.86 -0.55 14.40
N ILE A 160 4.19 -1.68 14.18
CA ILE A 160 3.21 -1.86 13.10
C ILE A 160 1.82 -2.03 13.69
N ILE A 161 0.90 -1.16 13.29
CA ILE A 161 -0.54 -1.27 13.55
C ILE A 161 -1.22 -1.77 12.28
N TYR A 162 -1.94 -2.88 12.38
CA TYR A 162 -2.84 -3.34 11.32
C TYR A 162 -4.27 -2.87 11.62
N VAL A 163 -4.84 -2.10 10.71
CA VAL A 163 -6.22 -1.63 10.74
C VAL A 163 -7.05 -2.52 9.83
N HIS A 164 -7.89 -3.35 10.44
CA HIS A 164 -8.81 -4.25 9.74
C HIS A 164 -10.14 -3.54 9.52
N ILE A 165 -10.38 -3.03 8.32
CA ILE A 165 -11.59 -2.29 7.94
C ILE A 165 -12.65 -3.29 7.45
N LEU A 166 -13.65 -3.51 8.28
CA LEU A 166 -14.70 -4.53 8.14
C LEU A 166 -15.97 -4.01 7.45
N ASP A 167 -16.21 -2.70 7.56
CA ASP A 167 -17.35 -2.00 6.96
C ASP A 167 -17.02 -0.53 6.70
N TRP A 168 -17.19 -0.11 5.45
CA TRP A 168 -16.95 1.25 4.97
C TRP A 168 -18.12 2.20 5.23
N GLN A 169 -19.30 1.70 5.60
CA GLN A 169 -20.51 2.49 5.87
C GLN A 169 -20.85 3.48 4.74
N GLY A 170 -20.60 3.09 3.48
CA GLY A 170 -20.82 3.95 2.30
C GLY A 170 -19.83 5.11 2.14
N LYS A 171 -18.73 5.12 2.91
CA LYS A 171 -17.65 6.13 2.83
C LYS A 171 -16.42 5.57 2.12
N ASN A 172 -15.45 6.44 1.87
CA ASN A 172 -14.12 6.10 1.36
C ASN A 172 -13.00 6.34 2.36
N ASN A 173 -13.37 6.57 3.61
CA ASN A 173 -12.43 6.91 4.66
C ASN A 173 -12.81 6.29 6.01
N VAL A 174 -11.82 6.18 6.88
CA VAL A 174 -11.94 5.76 8.27
C VAL A 174 -11.15 6.74 9.12
N SER A 175 -11.79 7.30 10.16
CA SER A 175 -11.12 8.12 11.16
C SER A 175 -10.67 7.27 12.34
N LEU A 176 -9.41 7.38 12.72
CA LEU A 176 -8.84 6.77 13.91
C LEU A 176 -8.49 7.86 14.95
N PRO A 177 -8.56 7.55 16.25
CA PRO A 177 -8.11 8.46 17.30
C PRO A 177 -6.65 8.89 17.14
N ILE A 178 -6.28 9.96 17.86
CA ILE A 178 -4.88 10.42 17.93
C ILE A 178 -3.95 9.31 18.42
N ILE A 179 -2.76 9.27 17.81
CA ILE A 179 -1.63 8.47 18.27
C ILE A 179 -0.46 9.40 18.58
N ASP A 180 0.13 9.22 19.75
CA ASP A 180 1.26 10.03 20.22
C ASP A 180 2.60 9.51 19.66
N ARG A 181 2.63 9.23 18.34
CA ARG A 181 3.81 8.78 17.58
C ARG A 181 3.72 9.24 16.13
N VAL A 182 4.87 9.48 15.51
CA VAL A 182 4.96 9.88 14.10
C VAL A 182 4.67 8.69 13.19
N LEU A 183 3.76 8.86 12.22
CA LEU A 183 3.52 7.88 11.16
C LEU A 183 4.67 7.92 10.13
N LYS A 184 5.39 6.80 9.98
CA LYS A 184 6.48 6.65 9.02
C LYS A 184 6.02 6.11 7.67
N ARG A 185 5.14 5.10 7.68
CA ARG A 185 4.58 4.50 6.46
C ARG A 185 3.14 4.08 6.64
N ALA A 186 2.39 4.10 5.54
CA ALA A 186 1.00 3.71 5.54
C ALA A 186 0.60 3.20 4.15
N TYR A 187 -0.03 2.02 4.07
CA TYR A 187 -0.51 1.46 2.81
C TYR A 187 -1.56 0.34 2.97
N PRO A 188 -2.43 0.12 1.96
CA PRO A 188 -3.36 -1.00 1.95
C PRO A 188 -2.59 -2.31 1.72
N LEU A 189 -2.39 -3.09 2.78
CA LEU A 189 -1.71 -4.38 2.72
C LEU A 189 -2.49 -5.41 1.89
N SER A 190 -3.81 -5.32 1.93
CA SER A 190 -4.71 -6.22 1.20
C SER A 190 -5.15 -5.67 -0.16
N ASP A 191 -4.41 -4.74 -0.75
CA ASP A 191 -4.74 -4.23 -2.08
C ASP A 191 -4.74 -5.39 -3.08
N PRO A 192 -5.82 -5.56 -3.87
CA PRO A 192 -5.92 -6.66 -4.83
C PRO A 192 -4.76 -6.70 -5.83
N ARG A 193 -4.16 -5.55 -6.15
CA ARG A 193 -3.10 -5.41 -7.17
C ARG A 193 -1.71 -5.82 -6.67
N ASP A 194 -1.58 -6.14 -5.37
CA ASP A 194 -0.32 -6.58 -4.75
C ASP A 194 0.88 -5.67 -5.07
N ASN A 195 0.64 -4.35 -5.08
CA ASN A 195 1.66 -3.40 -5.52
C ASN A 195 2.66 -3.13 -4.38
N VAL A 196 3.90 -3.57 -4.55
CA VAL A 196 4.96 -3.53 -3.53
C VAL A 196 5.49 -2.10 -3.26
N ASN A 197 5.06 -1.08 -4.03
CA ASN A 197 5.60 0.28 -3.95
C ASN A 197 4.53 1.36 -3.74
N TYR A 198 3.84 1.34 -2.60
CA TYR A 198 3.03 2.50 -2.20
C TYR A 198 3.94 3.63 -1.72
N VAL A 199 3.85 4.78 -2.39
CA VAL A 199 4.31 6.04 -1.81
C VAL A 199 3.41 6.34 -0.61
N SER A 200 3.98 6.30 0.60
CA SER A 200 3.22 6.21 1.86
C SER A 200 2.36 7.43 2.22
N LEU A 201 2.41 8.52 1.43
CA LEU A 201 1.97 9.85 1.86
C LEU A 201 0.58 10.27 1.36
N GLY A 202 -0.07 9.50 0.48
CA GLY A 202 -1.42 9.83 -0.02
C GLY A 202 -2.58 9.21 0.76
N TRP A 203 -2.30 8.20 1.58
CA TRP A 203 -3.33 7.35 2.18
C TRP A 203 -3.84 7.84 3.53
N VAL A 204 -2.96 8.47 4.30
CA VAL A 204 -3.23 8.81 5.69
C VAL A 204 -2.84 10.24 5.94
N ARG A 205 -3.76 11.01 6.52
CA ARG A 205 -3.47 12.33 7.09
C ARG A 205 -3.38 12.18 8.60
N GLN A 206 -2.25 12.56 9.17
CA GLN A 206 -2.08 12.65 10.62
C GLN A 206 -2.29 14.11 11.04
N GLU A 207 -3.24 14.33 11.94
CA GLU A 207 -3.70 15.63 12.39
C GLU A 207 -3.76 15.64 13.93
N ASP A 208 -3.88 16.82 14.54
CA ASP A 208 -3.97 16.99 16.00
C ASP A 208 -5.21 16.32 16.62
N TRP A 209 -6.21 15.98 15.80
CA TRP A 209 -7.42 15.28 16.24
C TRP A 209 -7.36 13.77 16.02
N GLY A 210 -6.44 13.25 15.21
CA GLY A 210 -6.45 11.84 14.82
C GLY A 210 -5.80 11.51 13.49
N LEU A 211 -6.08 10.32 12.98
CA LEU A 211 -5.67 9.87 11.66
C LEU A 211 -6.89 9.77 10.74
N LEU A 212 -6.78 10.26 9.51
CA LEU A 212 -7.75 10.04 8.45
C LEU A 212 -7.18 9.09 7.41
N LEU A 213 -7.66 7.85 7.36
CA LEU A 213 -7.31 6.88 6.32
C LEU A 213 -8.28 7.07 5.16
N VAL A 214 -7.78 7.27 3.94
CA VAL A 214 -8.56 7.40 2.72
C VAL A 214 -8.17 6.26 1.77
N VAL A 215 -9.12 5.39 1.44
CA VAL A 215 -8.90 4.24 0.55
C VAL A 215 -9.98 4.22 -0.52
N PRO A 216 -9.65 4.61 -1.77
CA PRO A 216 -10.54 4.48 -2.91
C PRO A 216 -10.92 3.01 -3.15
N GLU A 217 -12.07 2.79 -3.79
CA GLU A 217 -12.69 1.47 -3.90
C GLU A 217 -11.80 0.43 -4.58
N GLU A 218 -11.04 0.85 -5.59
CA GLU A 218 -10.14 0.02 -6.37
C GLU A 218 -8.91 -0.48 -5.59
N PHE A 219 -8.65 0.06 -4.40
CA PHE A 219 -7.58 -0.37 -3.48
C PHE A 219 -8.11 -1.23 -2.32
N ARG A 220 -9.43 -1.44 -2.23
CA ARG A 220 -10.05 -2.17 -1.12
C ARG A 220 -9.85 -3.67 -1.30
N GLY A 221 -9.43 -4.32 -0.22
CA GLY A 221 -9.31 -5.77 -0.17
C GLY A 221 -10.66 -6.48 -0.16
N ASN A 222 -10.68 -7.68 -0.73
CA ASN A 222 -11.78 -8.65 -0.65
C ASN A 222 -11.27 -9.86 0.14
N PRO A 223 -11.93 -10.27 1.25
CA PRO A 223 -13.24 -9.82 1.73
C PRO A 223 -13.25 -8.49 2.48
N TYR A 224 -12.13 -8.08 3.07
CA TYR A 224 -12.00 -6.86 3.86
C TYR A 224 -10.67 -6.17 3.56
N THR A 225 -10.59 -4.88 3.90
CA THR A 225 -9.35 -4.12 3.71
C THR A 225 -8.50 -4.18 4.96
N ILE A 226 -7.25 -4.60 4.82
CA ILE A 226 -6.23 -4.52 5.86
C ILE A 226 -5.29 -3.39 5.50
N PHE A 227 -5.20 -2.41 6.38
CA PHE A 227 -4.32 -1.25 6.23
C PHE A 227 -3.16 -1.36 7.21
N MET A 228 -1.93 -1.21 6.72
CA MET A 228 -0.74 -1.21 7.57
C MET A 228 -0.35 0.22 7.89
N LEU A 229 -0.08 0.50 9.16
CA LEU A 229 0.49 1.75 9.65
C LEU A 229 1.79 1.43 10.39
N GLU A 230 2.89 2.06 9.99
CA GLU A 230 4.18 1.97 10.69
C GLU A 230 4.46 3.27 11.39
N ILE A 231 4.74 3.20 12.68
CA ILE A 231 5.02 4.34 13.55
C ILE A 231 6.47 4.35 14.00
N GLU A 232 6.93 5.48 14.53
CA GLU A 232 8.24 5.65 15.17
C GLU A 232 8.45 4.75 16.40
#